data_AF-A0A5A7RSN8-F1
#
_entry.id   AF-A0A5A7RSN8-F1
#
_cell.length_a   1.000
_cell.length_b   1.000
_cell.length_c   1.000
_cell.angle_alpha   90.00
_cell.angle_beta   90.00
_cell.angle_gamma   90.00
#
_symmetry.space_group_name_H-M   'P 1'
#
loop_
_entity.id
_entity.type
_entity.pdbx_description
1 polymer ?
#
loop_
_entity_poly.entity_id
_entity_poly.type
_entity_poly.pdbx_seq_one_letter_code
_entity_poly.pdbx_strand_id
1 'polypeptide(L)'
;MRKKILLVGIAIAMLSAAIATQYARVSIAYEYGISATDGAIRFIARDTAPDGKYVLQNSANTLKLSLGSFAPGTNKTYTAAFGIVNEESFNIYLYNVSVTGSGNQYIKIWLHKNPNVTASNDASSILVWNGGYTTFSNITFYAGNNNAGNANSDAGTILTPLDAVNNVRYNTTSGSIGDNNDYWWVQVSIDIPNGASDATYTGNILFSFTSVQ
;
A
#
# COMPACT_ATOMS: atom_id res chain seq x y z
N MET A 1 7.79 58.98 -20.45
CA MET A 1 6.70 58.31 -19.70
C MET A 1 6.46 56.85 -20.12
N ARG A 2 6.48 56.51 -21.42
CA ARG A 2 6.27 55.13 -21.94
C ARG A 2 7.18 54.02 -21.37
N LYS A 3 8.48 54.28 -21.15
CA LYS A 3 9.42 53.27 -20.61
C LYS A 3 9.14 52.84 -19.16
N LYS A 4 8.57 53.73 -18.33
CA LYS A 4 8.28 53.44 -16.91
C LYS A 4 7.05 52.56 -16.72
N ILE A 5 6.06 52.67 -17.62
CA ILE A 5 4.82 51.87 -17.60
C ILE A 5 5.10 50.42 -18.04
N LEU A 6 6.01 50.23 -19.00
CA LEU A 6 6.42 48.89 -19.46
C LEU A 6 7.12 48.08 -18.36
N LEU A 7 7.99 48.73 -17.57
CA LEU A 7 8.70 48.11 -16.45
C LEU A 7 7.75 47.64 -15.34
N VAL A 8 6.72 48.42 -15.04
CA VAL A 8 5.69 48.04 -14.06
C VAL A 8 4.84 46.88 -14.58
N GLY A 9 4.49 46.87 -15.87
CA GLY A 9 3.76 45.76 -16.50
C GLY A 9 4.54 44.44 -16.50
N ILE A 10 5.86 44.49 -16.75
CA ILE A 10 6.74 43.30 -16.69
C ILE A 10 6.89 42.82 -15.24
N ALA A 11 7.04 43.72 -14.27
CA ALA A 11 7.13 43.34 -12.86
C ALA A 11 5.85 42.66 -12.35
N ILE A 12 4.67 43.15 -12.73
CA ILE A 12 3.38 42.54 -12.36
C ILE A 12 3.21 41.18 -13.05
N ALA A 13 3.58 41.05 -14.33
CA ALA A 13 3.52 39.77 -15.02
C ALA A 13 4.48 38.72 -14.41
N MET A 14 5.67 39.14 -13.96
CA MET A 14 6.62 38.26 -13.26
C MET A 14 6.14 37.88 -11.86
N LEU A 15 5.48 38.79 -11.13
CA LEU A 15 4.83 38.46 -9.84
C LEU A 15 3.66 37.49 -10.03
N SER A 16 2.82 37.69 -11.05
CA SER A 16 1.72 36.77 -11.36
C SER A 16 2.23 35.40 -11.84
N ALA A 17 3.31 35.36 -12.63
CA ALA A 17 3.97 34.11 -13.02
C ALA A 17 4.62 33.41 -11.81
N ALA A 18 5.23 34.16 -10.88
CA ALA A 18 5.81 33.62 -9.65
C ALA A 18 4.77 33.09 -8.66
N ILE A 19 3.59 33.73 -8.57
CA ILE A 19 2.47 33.24 -7.76
C ILE A 19 1.83 32.01 -8.42
N ALA A 20 1.78 31.93 -9.76
CA ALA A 20 1.28 30.77 -10.49
C ALA A 20 2.23 29.55 -10.44
N THR A 21 3.56 29.76 -10.44
CA THR A 21 4.53 28.66 -10.32
C THR A 21 4.57 28.03 -8.93
N GLN A 22 4.05 28.70 -7.89
CA GLN A 22 3.93 28.12 -6.55
C GLN A 22 2.83 27.05 -6.44
N TYR A 23 1.99 26.89 -7.46
CA TYR A 23 0.92 25.87 -7.51
C TYR A 23 1.23 24.67 -8.40
N ALA A 24 2.37 24.64 -9.09
CA ALA A 24 2.92 23.39 -9.61
C ALA A 24 3.48 22.60 -8.43
N ARG A 25 2.59 21.96 -7.64
CA ARG A 25 3.01 20.99 -6.63
C ARG A 25 3.71 19.86 -7.37
N VAL A 26 5.04 19.85 -7.28
CA VAL A 26 5.85 18.67 -7.57
C VAL A 26 5.24 17.50 -6.81
N SER A 27 4.79 16.50 -7.56
CA SER A 27 4.04 15.37 -7.03
C SER A 27 4.65 14.08 -7.53
N ILE A 28 5.13 13.26 -6.61
CA ILE A 28 5.63 11.92 -6.87
C ILE A 28 4.48 10.95 -6.61
N ALA A 29 4.05 10.26 -7.66
CA ALA A 29 2.98 9.27 -7.58
C ALA A 29 3.54 7.87 -7.42
N TYR A 30 2.86 7.01 -6.65
CA TYR A 30 3.26 5.62 -6.43
C TYR A 30 2.13 4.66 -6.82
N GLU A 31 2.42 3.80 -7.80
CA GLU A 31 1.50 2.77 -8.29
C GLU A 31 2.19 1.41 -8.44
N TYR A 32 1.77 0.41 -7.67
CA TYR A 32 2.39 -0.92 -7.70
C TYR A 32 1.39 -2.03 -7.99
N GLY A 33 1.70 -2.92 -8.92
CA GLY A 33 0.96 -4.17 -9.08
C GLY A 33 1.16 -5.08 -7.88
N ILE A 34 0.10 -5.80 -7.47
CA ILE A 34 0.15 -6.79 -6.39
C ILE A 34 -0.10 -8.18 -6.98
N SER A 35 0.77 -9.14 -6.64
CA SER A 35 0.60 -10.54 -7.03
C SER A 35 1.12 -11.51 -5.97
N ALA A 36 0.66 -12.76 -6.05
CA ALA A 36 1.15 -13.88 -5.27
C ALA A 36 1.56 -15.04 -6.17
N THR A 37 2.47 -15.90 -5.72
CA THR A 37 2.85 -17.13 -6.44
C THR A 37 1.79 -18.23 -6.35
N ASP A 38 0.83 -18.09 -5.44
CA ASP A 38 -0.27 -19.01 -5.23
C ASP A 38 -1.59 -18.34 -5.64
N GLY A 39 -2.39 -19.05 -6.45
CA GLY A 39 -3.64 -18.55 -7.02
C GLY A 39 -4.81 -18.50 -6.03
N ALA A 40 -4.71 -19.19 -4.90
CA ALA A 40 -5.70 -19.16 -3.83
C ALA A 40 -5.48 -18.04 -2.81
N ILE A 41 -4.51 -17.15 -3.04
CA ILE A 41 -4.33 -15.95 -2.21
C ILE A 41 -5.35 -14.90 -2.61
N ARG A 42 -6.12 -14.45 -1.62
CA ARG A 42 -7.08 -13.37 -1.78
C ARG A 42 -6.55 -12.10 -1.10
N PHE A 43 -6.64 -10.98 -1.80
CA PHE A 43 -6.30 -9.68 -1.24
C PHE A 43 -7.56 -8.89 -0.88
N ILE A 44 -7.53 -8.21 0.27
CA ILE A 44 -8.65 -7.41 0.77
C ILE A 44 -8.21 -5.98 1.05
N ALA A 45 -8.94 -4.99 0.55
CA ALA A 45 -8.66 -3.59 0.82
C ALA A 45 -9.07 -3.17 2.24
N ARG A 46 -8.44 -2.13 2.78
CA ARG A 46 -8.87 -1.52 4.04
C ARG A 46 -8.60 -0.03 4.09
N ASP A 47 -7.35 0.40 3.99
CA ASP A 47 -7.05 1.83 4.04
C ASP A 47 -7.55 2.55 2.80
N THR A 48 -7.94 3.81 3.00
CA THR A 48 -8.34 4.72 1.93
C THR A 48 -7.27 5.78 1.69
N ALA A 49 -7.06 6.11 0.42
CA ALA A 49 -6.25 7.24 0.01
C ALA A 49 -7.04 8.55 0.21
N PRO A 50 -6.37 9.73 0.16
CA PRO A 50 -7.03 11.03 0.36
C PRO A 50 -8.18 11.35 -0.62
N ASP A 51 -8.27 10.62 -1.74
CA ASP A 51 -9.36 10.73 -2.72
C ASP A 51 -10.63 9.94 -2.31
N GLY A 52 -10.61 9.28 -1.16
CA GLY A 52 -11.72 8.50 -0.62
C GLY A 52 -11.84 7.09 -1.20
N LYS A 53 -10.93 6.68 -2.10
CA LYS A 53 -10.89 5.32 -2.64
C LYS A 53 -10.00 4.44 -1.78
N TYR A 54 -10.24 3.13 -1.82
CA TYR A 54 -9.28 2.18 -1.25
C TYR A 54 -7.91 2.30 -1.93
N VAL A 55 -6.86 2.11 -1.14
CA VAL A 55 -5.48 2.09 -1.64
C VAL A 55 -5.27 0.88 -2.56
N LEU A 56 -5.81 -0.28 -2.20
CA LEU A 56 -5.89 -1.45 -3.08
C LEU A 56 -7.11 -1.31 -4.02
N GLN A 57 -6.86 -1.35 -5.32
CA GLN A 57 -7.87 -1.21 -6.37
C GLN A 57 -7.72 -2.32 -7.40
N ASN A 58 -8.83 -2.75 -8.01
CA ASN A 58 -8.78 -3.60 -9.19
C ASN A 58 -8.96 -2.74 -10.44
N SER A 59 -7.95 -2.73 -11.30
CA SER A 59 -7.98 -2.01 -12.58
C SER A 59 -7.66 -2.98 -13.70
N ALA A 60 -8.62 -3.21 -14.59
CA ALA A 60 -8.49 -4.12 -15.73
C ALA A 60 -8.00 -5.55 -15.34
N ASN A 61 -8.62 -6.13 -14.31
CA ASN A 61 -8.29 -7.46 -13.75
C ASN A 61 -6.87 -7.55 -13.16
N THR A 62 -6.24 -6.41 -12.87
CA THR A 62 -4.95 -6.34 -12.18
C THR A 62 -5.13 -5.60 -10.87
N LEU A 63 -4.72 -6.22 -9.77
CA LEU A 63 -4.68 -5.55 -8.48
C LEU A 63 -3.53 -4.55 -8.45
N LYS A 64 -3.86 -3.31 -8.08
CA LYS A 64 -2.93 -2.20 -8.01
C LYS A 64 -3.05 -1.50 -6.67
N LEU A 65 -1.92 -1.07 -6.16
CA LEU A 65 -1.78 -0.23 -5.00
C LEU A 65 -1.59 1.21 -5.47
N SER A 66 -2.63 2.02 -5.34
CA SER A 66 -2.58 3.46 -5.62
C SER A 66 -2.34 4.20 -4.31
N LEU A 67 -1.08 4.52 -4.04
CA LEU A 67 -0.69 5.13 -2.75
C LEU A 67 -0.89 6.65 -2.76
N GLY A 68 -1.21 7.24 -3.91
CA GLY A 68 -1.41 8.67 -4.06
C GLY A 68 -0.13 9.39 -4.50
N SER A 69 -0.11 10.69 -4.22
CA SER A 69 0.78 11.68 -4.81
C SER A 69 1.34 12.58 -3.71
N PHE A 70 2.67 12.65 -3.59
CA PHE A 70 3.34 13.26 -2.45
C PHE A 70 4.48 14.18 -2.86
N ALA A 71 4.75 15.20 -2.05
CA ALA A 71 5.92 16.05 -2.23
C ALA A 71 7.20 15.34 -1.74
N PRO A 72 8.38 15.65 -2.31
CA PRO A 72 9.66 15.21 -1.75
C PRO A 72 9.79 15.56 -0.25
N GLY A 73 10.43 14.70 0.53
CA GLY A 73 10.52 14.84 1.98
C GLY A 73 9.29 14.35 2.77
N THR A 74 8.28 13.79 2.09
CA THR A 74 7.08 13.26 2.75
C THR A 74 7.31 11.83 3.26
N ASN A 75 6.87 11.57 4.49
CA ASN A 75 6.61 10.24 5.01
C ASN A 75 5.10 9.99 5.01
N LYS A 76 4.66 8.90 4.38
CA LYS A 76 3.26 8.45 4.46
C LYS A 76 3.23 6.97 4.83
N THR A 77 2.39 6.62 5.80
CA THR A 77 2.14 5.23 6.17
C THR A 77 0.66 4.91 6.05
N TYR A 78 0.37 3.76 5.46
CA TYR A 78 -0.92 3.09 5.45
C TYR A 78 -0.82 1.86 6.35
N THR A 79 -1.43 1.90 7.54
CA THR A 79 -1.32 0.84 8.55
C THR A 79 -1.99 -0.45 8.11
N ALA A 80 -2.91 -0.41 7.16
CA ALA A 80 -3.49 -1.59 6.55
C ALA A 80 -3.85 -1.29 5.10
N ALA A 81 -2.83 -1.09 4.27
CA ALA A 81 -3.02 -0.82 2.84
C ALA A 81 -3.89 -1.91 2.18
N PHE A 82 -3.65 -3.16 2.57
CA PHE A 82 -4.49 -4.31 2.29
C PHE A 82 -4.24 -5.45 3.29
N GLY A 83 -5.09 -6.47 3.27
CA GLY A 83 -4.86 -7.76 3.92
C GLY A 83 -4.62 -8.86 2.89
N ILE A 84 -3.83 -9.85 3.28
CA ILE A 84 -3.59 -11.09 2.54
C ILE A 84 -4.38 -12.17 3.25
N VAL A 85 -5.16 -12.96 2.52
CA VAL A 85 -5.95 -14.08 3.03
C VAL A 85 -5.57 -15.34 2.28
N ASN A 86 -5.34 -16.42 3.02
CA ASN A 86 -5.17 -17.77 2.50
C ASN A 86 -6.55 -18.40 2.32
N GLU A 87 -6.88 -18.82 1.09
CA GLU A 87 -8.10 -19.60 0.83
C GLU A 87 -7.82 -21.10 0.73
N GLU A 88 -6.56 -21.54 0.82
CA GLU A 88 -6.23 -22.97 0.78
C GLU A 88 -6.77 -23.69 2.01
N SER A 89 -7.18 -24.95 1.83
CA SER A 89 -7.63 -25.79 2.94
C SER A 89 -6.50 -26.32 3.84
N PHE A 90 -5.29 -25.80 3.66
CA PHE A 90 -4.08 -26.15 4.40
C PHE A 90 -3.24 -24.91 4.70
N ASN A 91 -2.31 -25.04 5.63
CA ASN A 91 -1.44 -23.94 6.02
C ASN A 91 -0.41 -23.66 4.91
N ILE A 92 -0.05 -22.39 4.75
CA ILE A 92 1.00 -21.93 3.84
C ILE A 92 2.00 -21.02 4.57
N TYR A 93 3.19 -20.91 4.01
CA TYR A 93 4.23 -20.00 4.48
C TYR A 93 4.52 -18.92 3.42
N LEU A 94 4.43 -17.66 3.82
CA LEU A 94 5.10 -16.57 3.12
C LEU A 94 6.58 -16.63 3.46
N TYR A 95 7.42 -16.82 2.44
CA TYR A 95 8.88 -16.96 2.62
C TYR A 95 9.67 -15.86 1.90
N ASN A 96 9.04 -15.12 0.97
CA ASN A 96 9.70 -14.02 0.30
C ASN A 96 8.72 -12.92 -0.13
N VAL A 97 9.18 -11.67 -0.01
CA VAL A 97 8.55 -10.51 -0.62
C VAL A 97 9.59 -9.80 -1.48
N SER A 98 9.21 -9.48 -2.72
CA SER A 98 10.09 -8.74 -3.64
C SER A 98 9.36 -7.55 -4.24
N VAL A 99 10.08 -6.43 -4.38
CA VAL A 99 9.55 -5.21 -4.99
C VAL A 99 10.46 -4.78 -6.13
N THR A 100 9.89 -4.71 -7.32
CA THR A 100 10.58 -4.30 -8.56
C THR A 100 10.02 -2.98 -9.08
N GLY A 101 10.74 -2.32 -9.98
CA GLY A 101 10.33 -1.04 -10.56
C GLY A 101 11.05 0.16 -9.96
N SER A 102 10.60 1.36 -10.31
CA SER A 102 11.18 2.63 -9.85
C SER A 102 10.62 3.03 -8.49
N GLY A 103 11.43 3.68 -7.65
CA GLY A 103 11.01 4.14 -6.33
C GLY A 103 10.88 3.04 -5.27
N ASN A 104 11.26 1.79 -5.58
CA ASN A 104 11.17 0.66 -4.66
C ASN A 104 12.02 0.86 -3.40
N GLN A 105 13.11 1.63 -3.50
CA GLN A 105 14.00 1.99 -2.41
C GLN A 105 13.35 2.89 -1.35
N TYR A 106 12.22 3.51 -1.69
CA TYR A 106 11.45 4.40 -0.81
C TYR A 106 10.27 3.69 -0.14
N ILE A 107 10.05 2.41 -0.45
CA ILE A 107 8.94 1.62 0.10
C ILE A 107 9.45 0.74 1.24
N LYS A 108 8.66 0.70 2.32
CA LYS A 108 8.78 -0.30 3.39
C LYS A 108 7.47 -1.06 3.50
N ILE A 109 7.56 -2.37 3.65
CA ILE A 109 6.41 -3.26 3.79
C ILE A 109 6.55 -4.05 5.09
N TRP A 110 5.50 -4.02 5.89
CA TRP A 110 5.38 -4.79 7.12
C TRP A 110 4.14 -5.67 7.06
N LEU A 111 4.24 -6.88 7.62
CA LEU A 111 3.08 -7.69 7.97
C LEU A 111 2.85 -7.60 9.47
N HIS A 112 1.60 -7.50 9.89
CA HIS A 112 1.26 -7.40 11.32
C HIS A 112 -0.19 -7.76 11.60
N LYS A 113 -0.51 -7.93 12.89
CA LYS A 113 -1.80 -8.43 13.35
C LYS A 113 -2.79 -7.31 13.67
N ASN A 114 -2.33 -6.09 13.99
CA ASN A 114 -3.23 -5.00 14.36
C ASN A 114 -3.24 -3.88 13.30
N PRO A 115 -4.31 -3.79 12.49
CA PRO A 115 -4.43 -2.84 11.39
C PRO A 115 -4.65 -1.38 11.82
N ASN A 116 -4.93 -1.14 13.10
CA ASN A 116 -5.24 0.20 13.63
C ASN A 116 -4.03 0.89 14.26
N VAL A 117 -2.87 0.23 14.28
CA VAL A 117 -1.62 0.79 14.80
C VAL A 117 -0.52 0.60 13.78
N THR A 118 0.49 1.45 13.83
CA THR A 118 1.69 1.26 13.02
C THR A 118 2.48 0.05 13.50
N ALA A 119 3.20 -0.59 12.59
CA ALA A 119 4.10 -1.71 12.88
C ALA A 119 5.03 -1.45 14.08
N SER A 120 5.55 -0.22 14.22
CA SER A 120 6.40 0.18 15.36
C SER A 120 5.74 0.02 16.74
N ASN A 121 4.41 -0.03 16.78
CA ASN A 121 3.59 -0.14 17.98
C ASN A 121 2.84 -1.48 18.03
N ASP A 122 3.20 -2.44 17.16
CA ASP A 122 2.61 -3.77 17.10
C ASP A 122 3.71 -4.82 17.29
N ALA A 123 3.63 -5.55 18.40
CA ALA A 123 4.59 -6.58 18.75
C ALA A 123 4.58 -7.78 17.77
N SER A 124 3.51 -7.95 17.00
CA SER A 124 3.40 -9.00 15.98
C SER A 124 4.02 -8.60 14.64
N SER A 125 4.52 -7.38 14.51
CA SER A 125 4.97 -6.85 13.24
C SER A 125 6.27 -7.49 12.74
N ILE A 126 6.32 -7.73 11.44
CA ILE A 126 7.44 -8.35 10.74
C ILE A 126 7.76 -7.49 9.51
N LEU A 127 8.98 -6.95 9.45
CA LEU A 127 9.47 -6.21 8.29
C LEU A 127 9.81 -7.20 7.18
N VAL A 128 9.16 -7.06 6.03
CA VAL A 128 9.35 -7.96 4.88
C VAL A 128 10.01 -7.27 3.68
N TRP A 129 10.06 -5.93 3.67
CA TRP A 129 10.77 -5.15 2.66
C TRP A 129 11.19 -3.80 3.21
N ASN A 130 12.44 -3.37 2.96
CA ASN A 130 12.98 -2.09 3.42
C ASN A 130 13.81 -1.39 2.34
N GLY A 131 13.17 -1.05 1.22
CA GLY A 131 13.87 -0.52 0.06
C GLY A 131 14.76 -1.54 -0.68
N GLY A 132 14.77 -2.79 -0.21
CA GLY A 132 15.59 -3.88 -0.70
C GLY A 132 15.22 -5.20 -0.02
N TYR A 133 15.84 -6.28 -0.47
CA TYR A 133 15.64 -7.62 0.07
C TYR A 133 15.82 -7.64 1.58
N THR A 134 14.84 -8.19 2.29
CA THR A 134 14.85 -8.34 3.74
C THR A 134 14.66 -9.81 4.09
N THR A 135 15.52 -10.34 4.95
CA THR A 135 15.35 -11.70 5.50
C THR A 135 14.38 -11.66 6.68
N PHE A 136 13.39 -12.52 6.68
CA PHE A 136 12.44 -12.70 7.77
C PHE A 136 12.13 -14.20 7.96
N SER A 137 11.68 -14.58 9.15
CA SER A 137 11.20 -15.95 9.40
C SER A 137 9.89 -16.19 8.64
N ASN A 138 9.70 -17.41 8.14
CA ASN A 138 8.47 -17.78 7.44
C ASN A 138 7.23 -17.37 8.25
N ILE A 139 6.29 -16.71 7.57
CA ILE A 139 5.05 -16.23 8.18
C ILE A 139 3.95 -17.23 7.83
N THR A 140 3.34 -17.82 8.86
CA THR A 140 2.26 -18.78 8.70
C THR A 140 0.94 -18.08 8.42
N PHE A 141 0.27 -18.55 7.38
CA PHE A 141 -1.16 -18.36 7.17
C PHE A 141 -1.81 -19.71 7.40
N TYR A 142 -2.74 -19.77 8.35
CA TYR A 142 -3.50 -20.98 8.62
C TYR A 142 -4.46 -21.29 7.47
N ALA A 143 -4.91 -22.54 7.42
CA ALA A 143 -5.93 -22.99 6.48
C ALA A 143 -7.13 -22.03 6.48
N GLY A 144 -7.49 -21.61 5.27
CA GLY A 144 -8.68 -20.82 5.01
C GLY A 144 -9.96 -21.60 5.32
N ASN A 145 -11.04 -20.84 5.43
CA ASN A 145 -12.37 -21.39 5.72
C ASN A 145 -13.24 -21.60 4.46
N ASN A 146 -12.67 -21.47 3.25
CA ASN A 146 -13.36 -21.54 1.97
C ASN A 146 -14.55 -20.57 1.82
N ASN A 147 -14.53 -19.45 2.55
CA ASN A 147 -15.62 -18.48 2.54
C ASN A 147 -15.16 -17.17 1.91
N ALA A 148 -15.71 -16.89 0.73
CA ALA A 148 -15.43 -15.67 -0.01
C ALA A 148 -15.74 -14.39 0.82
N GLY A 149 -16.73 -14.45 1.71
CA GLY A 149 -17.26 -13.30 2.46
C GLY A 149 -16.57 -12.99 3.79
N ASN A 150 -15.62 -13.81 4.23
CA ASN A 150 -14.85 -13.52 5.44
C ASN A 150 -13.48 -14.21 5.49
N ALA A 151 -12.68 -13.80 6.47
CA ALA A 151 -11.43 -14.43 6.89
C ALA A 151 -11.57 -14.82 8.38
N ASN A 152 -10.92 -15.90 8.82
CA ASN A 152 -11.10 -16.45 10.16
C ASN A 152 -9.87 -16.31 11.05
N SER A 153 -10.12 -16.08 12.35
CA SER A 153 -9.11 -16.18 13.40
C SER A 153 -9.72 -16.60 14.72
N ASP A 154 -8.88 -17.07 15.63
CA ASP A 154 -9.18 -17.26 17.06
C ASP A 154 -9.63 -15.98 17.77
N ALA A 155 -9.23 -14.79 17.29
CA ALA A 155 -9.76 -13.51 17.77
C ALA A 155 -11.11 -13.11 17.16
N GLY A 156 -11.63 -13.89 16.21
CA GLY A 156 -12.92 -13.67 15.55
C GLY A 156 -12.85 -13.57 14.03
N THR A 157 -14.00 -13.27 13.43
CA THR A 157 -14.20 -13.23 11.97
C THR A 157 -14.03 -11.81 11.42
N ILE A 158 -13.32 -11.69 10.30
CA ILE A 158 -13.17 -10.46 9.53
C ILE A 158 -14.06 -10.54 8.30
N LEU A 159 -15.03 -9.63 8.20
CA LEU A 159 -15.92 -9.57 7.05
C LEU A 159 -15.20 -8.95 5.85
N THR A 160 -15.36 -9.58 4.69
CA THR A 160 -14.69 -9.22 3.43
C THR A 160 -15.71 -9.03 2.28
N PRO A 161 -16.72 -8.15 2.41
CA PRO A 161 -17.67 -7.87 1.34
C PRO A 161 -16.98 -7.48 0.02
N LEU A 162 -17.66 -7.75 -1.10
CA LEU A 162 -17.21 -7.33 -2.41
C LEU A 162 -17.67 -5.90 -2.68
N ASP A 163 -16.73 -5.02 -3.01
CA ASP A 163 -17.04 -3.76 -3.67
C ASP A 163 -17.26 -4.05 -5.16
N ALA A 164 -18.51 -4.03 -5.61
CA ALA A 164 -18.87 -4.32 -7.00
C ALA A 164 -18.41 -3.22 -7.98
N VAL A 165 -18.11 -2.01 -7.50
CA VAL A 165 -17.66 -0.89 -8.34
C VAL A 165 -16.17 -1.01 -8.61
N ASN A 166 -15.39 -1.30 -7.57
CA ASN A 166 -13.93 -1.39 -7.66
C ASN A 166 -13.42 -2.82 -7.82
N ASN A 167 -14.33 -3.80 -7.93
CA ASN A 167 -14.08 -5.24 -8.05
C ASN A 167 -12.98 -5.75 -7.11
N VAL A 168 -13.03 -5.29 -5.86
CA VAL A 168 -12.08 -5.61 -4.80
C VAL A 168 -12.87 -5.95 -3.55
N ARG A 169 -12.46 -7.00 -2.83
CA ARG A 169 -13.02 -7.25 -1.50
C ARG A 169 -12.40 -6.29 -0.51
N TYR A 170 -13.17 -5.84 0.46
CA TYR A 170 -12.69 -4.89 1.47
C TYR A 170 -13.13 -5.31 2.86
N ASN A 171 -12.41 -4.83 3.87
CA ASN A 171 -12.72 -5.12 5.24
C ASN A 171 -13.67 -4.08 5.87
N THR A 172 -14.68 -4.57 6.58
CA THR A 172 -15.61 -3.74 7.38
C THR A 172 -15.45 -3.93 8.88
N THR A 173 -14.69 -4.93 9.32
CA THR A 173 -14.50 -5.27 10.73
C THR A 173 -13.16 -4.73 11.22
N SER A 174 -13.17 -3.84 12.21
CA SER A 174 -11.96 -3.35 12.88
C SER A 174 -11.58 -4.22 14.08
N GLY A 175 -10.29 -4.52 14.25
CA GLY A 175 -9.77 -5.21 15.44
C GLY A 175 -8.38 -5.79 15.21
N SER A 176 -7.70 -6.18 16.29
CA SER A 176 -6.54 -7.06 16.17
C SER A 176 -6.98 -8.41 15.67
N ILE A 177 -6.14 -9.01 14.84
CA ILE A 177 -6.33 -10.37 14.36
C ILE A 177 -5.59 -11.30 15.32
N GLY A 178 -6.09 -12.51 15.53
CA GLY A 178 -5.47 -13.42 16.50
C GLY A 178 -4.30 -14.23 15.92
N ASP A 179 -3.76 -15.15 16.70
CA ASP A 179 -2.52 -15.86 16.36
C ASP A 179 -2.75 -16.91 15.28
N ASN A 180 -3.87 -17.65 15.39
CA ASN A 180 -4.25 -18.72 14.46
C ASN A 180 -5.23 -18.20 13.42
N ASN A 181 -4.69 -17.57 12.39
CA ASN A 181 -5.49 -16.89 11.38
C ASN A 181 -5.09 -17.25 9.94
N ASP A 182 -6.06 -17.16 9.05
CA ASP A 182 -5.84 -17.33 7.61
C ASP A 182 -5.43 -16.01 6.94
N TYR A 183 -5.14 -14.95 7.70
CA TYR A 183 -4.89 -13.63 7.12
C TYR A 183 -3.93 -12.74 7.92
N TRP A 184 -3.27 -11.82 7.23
CA TRP A 184 -2.38 -10.82 7.80
C TRP A 184 -2.62 -9.46 7.16
N TRP A 185 -2.43 -8.38 7.94
CA TRP A 185 -2.46 -7.02 7.40
C TRP A 185 -1.10 -6.63 6.85
N VAL A 186 -1.13 -5.88 5.75
CA VAL A 186 0.05 -5.32 5.10
C VAL A 186 0.04 -3.81 5.31
N GLN A 187 1.01 -3.35 6.10
CA GLN A 187 1.33 -1.95 6.19
C GLN A 187 2.31 -1.58 5.08
N VAL A 188 2.06 -0.45 4.42
CA VAL A 188 2.95 0.13 3.41
C VAL A 188 3.33 1.54 3.84
N SER A 189 4.62 1.79 3.98
CA SER A 189 5.18 3.11 4.25
C SER A 189 5.98 3.58 3.04
N ILE A 190 5.84 4.85 2.68
CA ILE A 190 6.62 5.55 1.67
C ILE A 190 7.45 6.63 2.37
N ASP A 191 8.76 6.54 2.21
CA ASP A 191 9.75 7.48 2.74
C ASP A 191 10.47 8.16 1.58
N ILE A 192 9.94 9.30 1.12
CA ILE A 192 10.50 10.03 -0.01
C ILE A 192 11.58 11.00 0.48
N PRO A 193 12.86 10.85 0.08
CA PRO A 193 13.90 11.77 0.52
C PRO A 193 13.71 13.16 -0.08
N ASN A 194 14.30 14.16 0.57
CA ASN A 194 14.39 15.49 -0.02
C ASN A 194 15.27 15.42 -1.28
N GLY A 195 14.78 15.96 -2.40
CA GLY A 195 15.46 15.89 -3.70
C GLY A 195 15.20 14.64 -4.53
N ALA A 196 14.21 13.81 -4.17
CA ALA A 196 13.70 12.78 -5.08
C ALA A 196 13.15 13.40 -6.36
N SER A 197 13.45 12.78 -7.51
CA SER A 197 13.02 13.28 -8.82
C SER A 197 11.51 13.14 -9.02
N ASP A 198 10.91 14.20 -9.54
CA ASP A 198 9.50 14.26 -9.93
C ASP A 198 9.19 13.19 -10.99
N ALA A 199 8.42 12.17 -10.60
CA ALA A 199 8.00 11.10 -11.49
C ALA A 199 6.82 10.32 -10.91
N THR A 200 6.19 9.52 -11.76
CA THR A 200 5.38 8.38 -11.31
C THR A 200 6.29 7.19 -11.13
N TYR A 201 6.41 6.73 -9.89
CA TYR A 201 7.12 5.50 -9.54
C TYR A 201 6.18 4.32 -9.65
N THR A 202 6.57 3.35 -10.48
CA THR A 202 5.74 2.20 -10.81
C THR A 202 6.52 0.92 -10.64
N GLY A 203 5.83 -0.15 -10.23
CA GLY A 203 6.48 -1.42 -10.00
C GLY A 203 5.52 -2.56 -9.71
N ASN A 204 6.08 -3.66 -9.19
CA ASN A 204 5.31 -4.80 -8.73
C ASN A 204 5.82 -5.26 -7.36
N ILE A 205 4.88 -5.60 -6.47
CA ILE A 205 5.12 -6.26 -5.19
C ILE A 205 4.63 -7.71 -5.35
N LEU A 206 5.55 -8.66 -5.21
CA LEU A 206 5.27 -10.09 -5.28
C LEU A 206 5.44 -10.74 -3.91
N PHE A 207 4.40 -11.44 -3.47
CA PHE A 207 4.40 -12.28 -2.27
C PHE A 207 4.57 -13.75 -2.67
N SER A 208 5.61 -14.41 -2.16
CA SER A 208 5.93 -15.79 -2.53
C SER A 208 5.58 -16.76 -1.40
N PHE A 209 4.72 -17.71 -1.72
CA PHE A 209 4.18 -18.70 -0.79
C PHE A 209 4.64 -20.12 -1.13
N THR A 210 4.70 -20.97 -0.11
CA THR A 210 4.89 -22.42 -0.23
C THR A 210 3.96 -23.14 0.75
N SER A 211 3.57 -24.37 0.45
CA SER A 211 2.85 -25.21 1.41
C SER A 211 3.71 -25.52 2.63
N VAL A 212 3.08 -25.63 3.80
CA VAL A 212 3.72 -26.24 4.97
C VAL A 212 3.88 -27.74 4.71
N GLN A 213 5.12 -28.22 4.55
CA GLN A 213 5.43 -29.65 4.54
C GLN A 213 5.43 -30.22 5.96
#